data_AF-A0A7W7ELY6-F1
#
_entry.id   AF-A0A7W7ELY6-F1
#
_cell.length_a   1.000
_cell.length_b   1.000
_cell.length_c   1.000
_cell.angle_alpha   90.00
_cell.angle_beta   90.00
_cell.angle_gamma   90.00
#
_symmetry.space_group_name_H-M   'P 1'
#
loop_
_entity.id
_entity.type
_entity.pdbx_description
1 polymer ?
#
loop_
_entity_poly.entity_id
_entity_poly.type
_entity_poly.pdbx_seq_one_letter_code
_entity_poly.pdbx_strand_id
1 'polypeptide(L)'
;MNEVLARVQELGEALEDPLHVWSRLRDAWERAENEHDPRMAEIVRQAQDVLPRLKALEPRIRRVLRRTRELTFLDRVQEMDRASMRWLVRQPGRTIAERAGTSQRILATVRRENFDTPENRVLHAYTTLAFQVAREWMQEHPRARHSRRYAQVNHFGRFCKTFAQMLADLEVSVADAGIVPNYVLMQDPSYNSIYEAWRRLLEEDRVLDDLWAWQAETWTDFSVLSVVLALSELEEAELIAQSPIVWRSEASLGRWFEQDRPIAVFWLKNTGRIVEVQSRPEAPGRMLALTRAHVSLRISDIDRGGMPRRVAVWTPHTMARIDLNDAVVRANERLVEIQPFGQTEVLRNGLILTPSHGQFETCLSRKASTRVDGIALEASGEGLRQGLDAIRAFARSEIYATTP
;
A
#
# COMPACT_ATOMS: atom_id res chain seq x y z
N MET A 1 3.96 -0.20 -9.56
CA MET A 1 4.28 0.49 -8.29
C MET A 1 3.49 -0.06 -7.11
N ASN A 2 2.18 -0.25 -7.23
CA ASN A 2 1.35 -0.84 -6.15
C ASN A 2 1.89 -2.20 -5.66
N GLU A 3 2.32 -3.06 -6.60
CA GLU A 3 2.97 -4.33 -6.27
C GLU A 3 4.32 -4.15 -5.54
N VAL A 4 5.13 -3.17 -5.94
CA VAL A 4 6.42 -2.85 -5.30
C VAL A 4 6.17 -2.41 -3.85
N LEU A 5 5.22 -1.49 -3.64
CA LEU A 5 4.80 -1.10 -2.30
C LEU A 5 4.35 -2.32 -1.51
N ALA A 6 3.52 -3.18 -2.10
CA ALA A 6 3.00 -4.34 -1.42
C ALA A 6 4.11 -5.25 -0.89
N ARG A 7 5.15 -5.48 -1.69
CA ARG A 7 6.34 -6.23 -1.29
C ARG A 7 7.12 -5.57 -0.16
N VAL A 8 7.18 -4.24 -0.13
CA VAL A 8 7.79 -3.49 0.98
C VAL A 8 6.92 -3.54 2.24
N GLN A 9 5.59 -3.43 2.12
CA GLN A 9 4.65 -3.52 3.25
C GLN A 9 4.60 -4.90 3.90
N GLU A 10 4.84 -5.97 3.15
CA GLU A 10 4.96 -7.33 3.70
C GLU A 10 6.12 -7.46 4.70
N LEU A 11 7.13 -6.58 4.65
CA LEU A 11 8.14 -6.49 5.71
C LEU A 11 7.52 -6.11 7.04
N GLY A 12 6.56 -5.16 7.06
CA GLY A 12 5.85 -4.75 8.27
C GLY A 12 5.11 -5.92 8.92
N GLU A 13 4.44 -6.74 8.11
CA GLU A 13 3.75 -7.96 8.58
C GLU A 13 4.75 -9.04 9.06
N ALA A 14 5.90 -9.17 8.39
CA ALA A 14 6.94 -10.11 8.77
C ALA A 14 7.63 -9.73 10.10
N LEU A 15 7.74 -8.43 10.40
CA LEU A 15 8.33 -7.91 11.63
C LEU A 15 7.51 -8.22 12.90
N GLU A 16 6.27 -8.68 12.77
CA GLU A 16 5.49 -9.19 13.91
C GLU A 16 6.15 -10.40 14.61
N ASP A 17 6.99 -11.15 13.89
CA ASP A 17 7.86 -12.19 14.46
C ASP A 17 9.33 -11.92 14.11
N PRO A 18 10.06 -11.20 14.97
CA PRO A 18 11.45 -10.82 14.74
C PRO A 18 12.42 -11.99 14.54
N LEU A 19 12.07 -13.20 14.98
CA LEU A 19 12.95 -14.38 14.82
C LEU A 19 12.86 -14.99 13.41
N HIS A 20 11.76 -14.75 12.71
CA HIS A 20 11.45 -15.39 11.43
C HIS A 20 11.12 -14.37 10.33
N VAL A 21 11.61 -13.13 10.45
CA VAL A 21 11.30 -12.03 9.51
C VAL A 21 11.55 -12.44 8.06
N TRP A 22 12.74 -12.94 7.75
CA TRP A 22 13.11 -13.25 6.37
C TRP A 22 12.39 -14.46 5.80
N SER A 23 12.12 -15.49 6.61
CA SER A 23 11.32 -16.64 6.16
C SER A 23 9.86 -16.25 5.95
N ARG A 24 9.27 -15.45 6.84
CA ARG A 24 7.89 -14.95 6.66
C ARG A 24 7.76 -14.03 5.45
N LEU A 25 8.75 -13.16 5.23
CA LEU A 25 8.80 -12.29 4.05
C LEU A 25 8.95 -13.12 2.76
N ARG A 26 9.79 -14.15 2.77
CA ARG A 26 9.92 -15.11 1.67
C ARG A 26 8.58 -15.78 1.37
N ASP A 27 7.92 -16.36 2.37
CA ASP A 27 6.62 -17.01 2.19
C ASP A 27 5.56 -16.03 1.65
N ALA A 28 5.66 -14.74 1.96
CA ALA A 28 4.81 -13.70 1.37
C ALA A 28 5.14 -13.45 -0.11
N TRP A 29 6.42 -13.36 -0.46
CA TRP A 29 6.87 -13.12 -1.83
C TRP A 29 6.66 -14.35 -2.73
N GLU A 30 6.87 -15.57 -2.24
CA GLU A 30 6.54 -16.82 -2.97
C GLU A 30 5.05 -16.92 -3.29
N ARG A 31 4.18 -16.51 -2.36
CA ARG A 31 2.74 -16.40 -2.65
C ARG A 31 2.46 -15.37 -3.74
N ALA A 32 3.24 -14.29 -3.79
CA ALA A 32 3.10 -13.26 -4.82
C ALA A 32 3.67 -13.63 -6.19
N GLU A 33 4.56 -14.62 -6.28
CA GLU A 33 4.91 -15.26 -7.56
C GLU A 33 3.68 -15.91 -8.20
N ASN A 34 2.73 -16.38 -7.37
CA ASN A 34 1.44 -16.86 -7.84
C ASN A 34 0.42 -15.73 -8.00
N GLU A 35 0.33 -15.16 -9.20
CA GLU A 35 -0.67 -14.14 -9.57
C GLU A 35 -2.14 -14.58 -9.37
N HIS A 36 -2.37 -15.88 -9.19
CA HIS A 36 -3.67 -16.45 -8.89
C HIS A 36 -4.12 -16.25 -7.43
N ASP A 37 -3.21 -15.85 -6.53
CA ASP A 37 -3.51 -15.50 -5.13
C ASP A 37 -3.14 -14.03 -4.83
N PRO A 38 -3.92 -13.05 -5.31
CA PRO A 38 -3.59 -11.62 -5.16
C PRO A 38 -3.55 -11.23 -3.68
N ARG A 39 -2.66 -10.31 -3.30
CA ARG A 39 -2.43 -9.89 -1.89
C ARG A 39 -3.75 -9.59 -1.17
N MET A 40 -3.75 -9.83 0.14
CA MET A 40 -4.76 -9.34 1.06
C MET A 40 -4.70 -7.81 1.19
N ALA A 41 -5.13 -7.09 0.15
CA ALA A 41 -5.31 -5.63 0.20
C ALA A 41 -6.38 -5.26 1.24
N GLU A 42 -6.41 -4.02 1.71
CA GLU A 42 -7.38 -3.60 2.73
C GLU A 42 -8.81 -3.86 2.27
N ILE A 43 -9.12 -3.61 0.99
CA ILE A 43 -10.43 -3.92 0.41
C ILE A 43 -10.79 -5.41 0.45
N VAL A 44 -9.80 -6.31 0.35
CA VAL A 44 -10.01 -7.77 0.44
C VAL A 44 -10.32 -8.16 1.89
N ARG A 45 -9.62 -7.57 2.87
CA ARG A 45 -9.93 -7.74 4.30
C ARG A 45 -11.33 -7.25 4.61
N GLN A 46 -11.66 -6.05 4.16
CA GLN A 46 -12.98 -5.45 4.39
C GLN A 46 -14.11 -6.23 3.71
N ALA A 47 -13.87 -6.81 2.53
CA ALA A 47 -14.83 -7.68 1.87
C ALA A 47 -15.21 -8.91 2.72
N GLN A 48 -14.30 -9.38 3.58
CA GLN A 48 -14.56 -10.49 4.51
C GLN A 48 -15.18 -10.01 5.82
N ASP A 49 -14.60 -8.98 6.44
CA ASP A 49 -14.92 -8.60 7.82
C ASP A 49 -16.07 -7.59 7.94
N VAL A 50 -16.21 -6.69 6.95
CA VAL A 50 -17.16 -5.57 6.98
C VAL A 50 -18.47 -5.92 6.29
N LEU A 51 -18.46 -6.79 5.28
CA LEU A 51 -19.68 -7.18 4.55
C LEU A 51 -20.81 -7.70 5.46
N PRO A 52 -20.57 -8.60 6.45
CA PRO A 52 -21.63 -9.06 7.33
C PRO A 52 -22.23 -7.93 8.16
N ARG A 53 -21.41 -6.96 8.56
CA ARG A 53 -21.81 -5.80 9.37
C ARG A 53 -22.67 -4.84 8.56
N LEU A 54 -22.31 -4.59 7.30
CA LEU A 54 -23.12 -3.79 6.39
C LEU A 54 -24.50 -4.42 6.14
N LYS A 55 -24.55 -5.73 5.88
CA LYS A 55 -25.83 -6.46 5.68
C LYS A 55 -26.72 -6.39 6.93
N ALA A 56 -26.13 -6.43 8.12
CA ALA A 56 -26.88 -6.28 9.36
C ALA A 56 -27.40 -4.85 9.58
N LEU A 57 -26.66 -3.84 9.07
CA LEU A 57 -27.01 -2.43 9.21
C LEU A 57 -28.03 -1.95 8.18
N GLU A 58 -28.03 -2.48 6.96
CA GLU A 58 -28.94 -2.11 5.86
C GLU A 58 -30.42 -1.97 6.29
N PRO A 59 -31.06 -2.94 6.97
CA PRO A 59 -32.45 -2.80 7.39
C PRO A 59 -32.66 -1.89 8.61
N ARG A 60 -31.59 -1.45 9.27
CA ARG A 60 -31.61 -0.75 10.57
C ARG A 60 -30.92 0.60 10.53
N ILE A 61 -30.73 1.17 9.35
CA ILE A 61 -30.13 2.50 9.22
C ILE A 61 -30.87 3.51 10.09
N ARG A 62 -30.10 4.40 10.70
CA ARG A 62 -30.61 5.36 11.66
C ARG A 62 -31.62 6.30 11.01
N ARG A 63 -32.77 6.48 11.66
CA ARG A 63 -33.79 7.46 11.27
C ARG A 63 -34.05 8.41 12.43
N VAL A 64 -34.20 9.68 12.12
CA VAL A 64 -34.57 10.72 13.09
C VAL A 64 -35.85 11.38 12.62
N LEU A 65 -36.83 11.48 13.52
CA LEU A 65 -38.07 12.21 13.24
C LEU A 65 -37.80 13.71 13.34
N ARG A 66 -37.80 14.42 12.20
CA ARG A 66 -37.70 15.88 12.17
C ARG A 66 -39.09 16.50 12.13
N ARG A 67 -39.25 17.57 12.90
CA ARG A 67 -40.46 18.40 12.91
C ARG A 67 -40.35 19.42 11.79
N THR A 68 -41.22 19.32 10.79
CA THR A 68 -41.40 20.29 9.71
C THR A 68 -42.76 20.96 9.83
N ARG A 69 -42.91 22.16 9.27
CA ARG A 69 -44.19 22.89 9.28
C ARG A 69 -44.76 22.87 7.87
N GLU A 70 -45.94 22.29 7.73
CA GLU A 70 -46.57 22.07 6.43
C GLU A 70 -48.07 22.36 6.50
N LEU A 71 -48.65 22.80 5.39
CA LEU A 71 -50.09 22.98 5.27
C LEU A 71 -50.77 21.62 5.23
N THR A 72 -51.42 21.26 6.32
CA THR A 72 -52.04 19.95 6.54
C THR A 72 -53.54 20.13 6.64
N PHE A 73 -54.30 19.18 6.09
CA PHE A 73 -55.76 19.20 6.20
C PHE A 73 -56.20 19.17 7.66
N LEU A 74 -57.27 19.88 7.98
CA LEU A 74 -57.73 20.10 9.35
C LEU A 74 -57.92 18.79 10.14
N ASP A 75 -58.43 17.75 9.47
CA ASP A 75 -58.68 16.41 10.00
C ASP A 75 -57.41 15.62 10.34
N ARG A 76 -56.26 16.01 9.77
CA ARG A 76 -54.96 15.32 9.95
C ARG A 76 -54.00 16.07 10.87
N VAL A 77 -54.43 17.17 11.47
CA VAL A 77 -53.59 17.96 12.38
C VAL A 77 -53.45 17.24 13.72
N GLN A 78 -52.23 16.84 14.06
CA GLN A 78 -51.93 16.19 15.35
C GLN A 78 -51.23 17.12 16.34
N GLU A 79 -50.36 18.01 15.85
CA GLU A 79 -49.56 18.93 16.68
C GLU A 79 -49.51 20.31 16.02
N MET A 80 -49.65 21.36 16.83
CA MET A 80 -49.45 22.76 16.43
C MET A 80 -48.46 23.42 17.37
N ASP A 81 -47.43 24.04 16.82
CA ASP A 81 -46.45 24.79 17.61
C ASP A 81 -46.78 26.30 17.66
N ARG A 82 -45.99 27.07 18.40
CA ARG A 82 -46.22 28.52 18.57
C ARG A 82 -46.17 29.30 17.25
N ALA A 83 -45.44 28.82 16.25
CA ALA A 83 -45.36 29.48 14.95
C ALA A 83 -46.60 29.16 14.10
N SER A 84 -47.03 27.91 14.06
CA SER A 84 -48.30 27.44 13.49
C SER A 84 -49.50 28.19 14.07
N MET A 85 -49.57 28.36 15.39
CA MET A 85 -50.64 29.11 16.04
C MET A 85 -50.63 30.59 15.66
N ARG A 86 -49.44 31.23 15.61
CA ARG A 86 -49.31 32.63 15.17
C ARG A 86 -49.70 32.81 13.71
N TRP A 87 -49.35 31.86 12.85
CA TRP A 87 -49.76 31.86 11.45
C TRP A 87 -51.28 31.74 11.33
N LEU A 88 -51.91 30.86 12.11
CA LEU A 88 -53.36 30.66 12.10
C LEU A 88 -54.13 31.91 12.57
N VAL A 89 -53.63 32.61 13.60
CA VAL A 89 -54.27 33.85 14.11
C VAL A 89 -54.26 34.97 13.06
N ARG A 90 -53.30 34.98 12.14
CA ARG A 90 -53.20 35.96 11.06
C ARG A 90 -54.15 35.65 9.88
N GLN A 91 -54.74 34.46 9.83
CA GLN A 91 -55.67 34.11 8.75
C GLN A 91 -57.04 34.77 8.98
N PRO A 92 -57.69 35.27 7.92
CA PRO A 92 -59.03 35.84 8.02
C PRO A 92 -60.05 34.75 8.38
N GLY A 93 -61.02 35.07 9.24
CA GLY A 93 -62.06 34.15 9.68
C GLY A 93 -62.26 34.15 11.20
N ARG A 94 -63.48 33.86 11.63
CA ARG A 94 -63.88 33.74 13.05
C ARG A 94 -63.68 32.32 13.56
N THR A 95 -63.91 31.31 12.72
CA THR A 95 -63.71 29.89 13.07
C THR A 95 -62.43 29.32 12.49
N ILE A 96 -61.93 28.21 13.06
CA ILE A 96 -60.73 27.52 12.53
C ILE A 96 -60.97 27.03 11.09
N ALA A 97 -62.18 26.54 10.80
CA ALA A 97 -62.57 26.11 9.46
C ALA A 97 -62.58 27.27 8.45
N GLU A 98 -63.06 28.46 8.85
CA GLU A 98 -62.99 29.67 8.01
C GLU A 98 -61.53 30.09 7.78
N ARG A 99 -60.70 30.05 8.82
CA ARG A 99 -59.27 30.39 8.76
C ARG A 99 -58.44 29.43 7.92
N ALA A 100 -58.88 28.19 7.74
CA ALA A 100 -58.28 27.20 6.85
C ALA A 100 -58.61 27.46 5.36
N GLY A 101 -59.53 28.38 5.10
CA GLY A 101 -59.97 28.78 3.76
C GLY A 101 -60.61 27.64 2.95
N THR A 102 -60.75 27.84 1.65
CA THR A 102 -61.34 26.84 0.73
C THR A 102 -60.55 25.54 0.69
N SER A 103 -59.24 25.59 0.93
CA SER A 103 -58.37 24.41 0.93
C SER A 103 -58.48 23.54 2.19
N GLN A 104 -59.15 24.04 3.24
CA GLN A 104 -59.28 23.37 4.55
C GLN A 104 -57.93 22.88 5.12
N ARG A 105 -56.86 23.66 4.88
CA ARG A 105 -55.50 23.35 5.33
C ARG A 105 -54.99 24.43 6.27
N ILE A 106 -54.33 24.01 7.34
CA ILE A 106 -53.67 24.91 8.28
C ILE A 106 -52.21 24.50 8.47
N LEU A 107 -51.36 25.47 8.83
CA LEU A 107 -49.95 25.19 9.09
C LEU A 107 -49.84 24.35 10.37
N ALA A 108 -49.44 23.09 10.24
CA ALA A 108 -49.29 22.14 11.34
C ALA A 108 -47.84 21.64 11.42
N THR A 109 -47.46 21.15 12.61
CA THR A 109 -46.18 20.47 12.78
C THR A 109 -46.35 19.00 12.41
N VAL A 110 -45.64 18.56 11.38
CA VAL A 110 -45.63 17.17 10.92
C VAL A 110 -44.26 16.57 11.25
N ARG A 111 -44.25 15.30 11.65
CA ARG A 111 -43.02 14.54 11.87
C ARG A 111 -42.72 13.73 10.63
N ARG A 112 -41.65 14.07 9.92
CA ARG A 112 -41.15 13.28 8.80
C ARG A 112 -39.93 12.48 9.23
N GLU A 113 -39.82 11.27 8.72
CA GLU A 113 -38.59 10.49 8.83
C GLU A 113 -37.48 11.19 8.05
N ASN A 114 -36.33 11.35 8.69
CA ASN A 114 -35.14 11.89 8.07
C ASN A 114 -33.99 10.89 8.29
N PHE A 115 -33.39 10.46 7.19
CA PHE A 115 -32.25 9.54 7.16
C PHE A 115 -30.91 10.26 7.05
N ASP A 116 -30.89 11.56 6.76
CA ASP A 116 -29.70 12.39 6.61
C ASP A 116 -29.09 12.75 7.99
N THR A 117 -28.50 11.73 8.60
CA THR A 117 -27.81 11.76 9.89
C THR A 117 -26.30 11.65 9.66
N PRO A 118 -25.43 12.22 10.53
CA PRO A 118 -23.98 12.15 10.35
C PRO A 118 -23.46 10.72 10.16
N GLU A 119 -24.07 9.75 10.84
CA GLU A 119 -23.70 8.33 10.77
C GLU A 119 -24.05 7.73 9.40
N ASN A 120 -25.22 8.06 8.87
CA ASN A 120 -25.62 7.63 7.52
C ASN A 120 -24.82 8.33 6.43
N ARG A 121 -24.40 9.59 6.65
CA ARG A 121 -23.52 10.30 5.70
C ARG A 121 -22.14 9.65 5.62
N VAL A 122 -21.59 9.21 6.75
CA VAL A 122 -20.34 8.43 6.80
C VAL A 122 -20.52 7.07 6.13
N LEU A 123 -21.62 6.38 6.42
CA LEU A 123 -21.97 5.13 5.73
C LEU A 123 -22.04 5.33 4.21
N HIS A 124 -22.68 6.41 3.75
CA HIS A 124 -22.80 6.73 2.33
C HIS A 124 -21.42 6.99 1.70
N ALA A 125 -20.59 7.82 2.35
CA ALA A 125 -19.21 8.07 1.93
C ALA A 125 -18.40 6.77 1.82
N TYR A 126 -18.47 5.93 2.85
CA TYR A 126 -17.81 4.64 2.88
C TYR A 126 -18.25 3.72 1.74
N THR A 127 -19.55 3.50 1.56
CA THR A 127 -20.06 2.59 0.52
C THR A 127 -19.70 3.06 -0.90
N THR A 128 -19.61 4.38 -1.10
CA THR A 128 -19.17 4.96 -2.37
C THR A 128 -17.69 4.69 -2.62
N LEU A 129 -16.84 5.00 -1.64
CA LEU A 129 -15.39 4.78 -1.72
C LEU A 129 -15.06 3.29 -1.87
N ALA A 130 -15.67 2.44 -1.03
CA ALA A 130 -15.46 0.99 -1.07
C ALA A 130 -15.83 0.38 -2.43
N PHE A 131 -16.88 0.89 -3.10
CA PHE A 131 -17.21 0.45 -4.45
C PHE A 131 -16.15 0.88 -5.48
N GLN A 132 -15.63 2.10 -5.38
CA GLN A 132 -14.58 2.61 -6.28
C GLN A 132 -13.29 1.79 -6.12
N VAL A 133 -12.79 1.66 -4.89
CA VAL A 133 -11.58 0.88 -4.57
C VAL A 133 -11.73 -0.58 -4.99
N ALA A 134 -12.88 -1.21 -4.75
CA ALA A 134 -13.13 -2.59 -5.20
C ALA A 134 -13.07 -2.73 -6.72
N ARG A 135 -13.59 -1.74 -7.47
CA ARG A 135 -13.55 -1.73 -8.93
C ARG A 135 -12.13 -1.58 -9.45
N GLU A 136 -11.35 -0.66 -8.87
CA GLU A 136 -9.95 -0.44 -9.25
C GLU A 136 -9.11 -1.69 -8.97
N TRP A 137 -9.23 -2.26 -7.77
CA TRP A 137 -8.54 -3.50 -7.41
C TRP A 137 -8.84 -4.64 -8.40
N MET A 138 -10.10 -4.77 -8.85
CA MET A 138 -10.49 -5.77 -9.85
C MET A 138 -9.89 -5.51 -11.24
N GLN A 139 -9.67 -4.23 -11.61
CA GLN A 139 -9.04 -3.87 -12.87
C GLN A 139 -7.53 -4.15 -12.87
N GLU A 140 -6.88 -3.96 -11.72
CA GLU A 140 -5.46 -4.25 -11.52
C GLU A 140 -5.15 -5.76 -11.51
N HIS A 141 -6.12 -6.59 -11.10
CA HIS A 141 -5.92 -8.04 -10.94
C HIS A 141 -6.76 -8.89 -11.92
N PRO A 142 -6.63 -8.71 -13.25
CA PRO A 142 -7.46 -9.43 -14.22
C PRO A 142 -7.15 -10.93 -14.27
N ARG A 143 -5.94 -11.35 -13.87
CA ARG A 143 -5.53 -12.76 -13.84
C ARG A 143 -6.09 -13.51 -12.62
N ALA A 144 -6.51 -12.81 -11.58
CA ALA A 144 -7.11 -13.39 -10.38
C ALA A 144 -8.62 -13.63 -10.49
N ARG A 145 -9.24 -13.48 -11.66
CA ARG A 145 -10.70 -13.59 -11.88
C ARG A 145 -11.35 -14.87 -11.35
N HIS A 146 -10.61 -15.97 -11.35
CA HIS A 146 -11.09 -17.27 -10.88
C HIS A 146 -10.81 -17.51 -9.39
N SER A 147 -10.13 -16.58 -8.70
CA SER A 147 -9.82 -16.70 -7.28
C SER A 147 -11.04 -16.44 -6.41
N ARG A 148 -11.07 -17.08 -5.23
CA ARG A 148 -12.09 -16.81 -4.20
C ARG A 148 -12.07 -15.35 -3.75
N ARG A 149 -10.89 -14.74 -3.62
CA ARG A 149 -10.71 -13.34 -3.20
C ARG A 149 -11.37 -12.39 -4.20
N TYR A 150 -11.14 -12.59 -5.49
CA TYR A 150 -11.77 -11.78 -6.55
C TYR A 150 -13.29 -11.87 -6.53
N ALA A 151 -13.84 -13.08 -6.32
CA ALA A 151 -15.28 -13.26 -6.18
C ALA A 151 -15.85 -12.53 -4.94
N GLN A 152 -15.14 -12.56 -3.81
CA GLN A 152 -15.52 -11.85 -2.59
C GLN A 152 -15.53 -10.33 -2.78
N VAL A 153 -14.46 -9.76 -3.35
CA VAL A 153 -14.35 -8.31 -3.62
C VAL A 153 -15.44 -7.86 -4.60
N ASN A 154 -15.70 -8.62 -5.66
CA ASN A 154 -16.77 -8.31 -6.61
C ASN A 154 -18.16 -8.32 -5.95
N HIS A 155 -18.44 -9.32 -5.10
CA HIS A 155 -19.70 -9.37 -4.37
C HIS A 155 -19.84 -8.17 -3.40
N PHE A 156 -18.78 -7.87 -2.67
CA PHE A 156 -18.71 -6.73 -1.75
C PHE A 156 -18.90 -5.39 -2.45
N GLY A 157 -18.18 -5.14 -3.55
CA GLY A 157 -18.30 -3.91 -4.33
C GLY A 157 -19.70 -3.72 -4.92
N ARG A 158 -20.33 -4.79 -5.44
CA ARG A 158 -21.72 -4.75 -5.90
C ARG A 158 -22.70 -4.40 -4.79
N PHE A 159 -22.51 -4.99 -3.61
CA PHE A 159 -23.34 -4.68 -2.44
C PHE A 159 -23.20 -3.21 -2.04
N CYS A 160 -21.97 -2.70 -1.96
CA CYS A 160 -21.70 -1.30 -1.64
C CYS A 160 -22.33 -0.34 -2.65
N LYS A 161 -22.26 -0.67 -3.95
CA LYS A 161 -22.92 0.11 -5.01
C LYS A 161 -24.43 0.20 -4.80
N THR A 162 -25.10 -0.92 -4.53
CA THR A 162 -26.55 -0.95 -4.30
C THR A 162 -26.92 -0.18 -3.04
N PHE A 163 -26.14 -0.33 -1.96
CA PHE A 163 -26.39 0.36 -0.70
C PHE A 163 -26.18 1.88 -0.83
N ALA A 164 -25.13 2.32 -1.54
CA ALA A 164 -24.91 3.74 -1.84
C ALA A 164 -26.10 4.32 -2.63
N GLN A 165 -26.60 3.60 -3.63
CA GLN A 165 -27.79 4.04 -4.38
C GLN A 165 -29.02 4.16 -3.48
N MET A 166 -29.26 3.20 -2.60
CA MET A 166 -30.37 3.26 -1.64
C MET A 166 -30.26 4.48 -0.71
N LEU A 167 -29.05 4.80 -0.23
CA LEU A 167 -28.82 5.98 0.62
C LEU A 167 -29.04 7.28 -0.15
N ALA A 168 -28.63 7.35 -1.41
CA ALA A 168 -28.90 8.48 -2.29
C ALA A 168 -30.41 8.65 -2.55
N ASP A 169 -31.15 7.56 -2.78
CA ASP A 169 -32.61 7.58 -2.97
C ASP A 169 -33.35 8.05 -1.70
N LEU A 170 -32.75 7.85 -0.52
CA LEU A 170 -33.22 8.36 0.78
C LEU A 170 -32.74 9.78 1.09
N GLU A 171 -32.15 10.49 0.11
CA GLU A 171 -31.64 11.85 0.23
C GLU A 171 -30.54 12.02 1.30
N VAL A 172 -29.78 10.96 1.60
CA VAL A 172 -28.65 11.01 2.53
C VAL A 172 -27.45 11.67 1.85
N SER A 173 -26.91 12.73 2.46
CA SER A 173 -25.72 13.40 1.93
C SER A 173 -24.46 12.54 2.10
N VAL A 174 -23.36 12.88 1.43
CA VAL A 174 -22.06 12.24 1.63
C VAL A 174 -21.28 13.03 2.70
N ALA A 175 -20.58 12.33 3.61
CA ALA A 175 -19.72 12.97 4.60
C ALA A 175 -18.40 13.47 4.00
N ASP A 176 -17.90 14.61 4.48
CA ASP A 176 -16.55 15.09 4.19
C ASP A 176 -15.50 14.24 4.93
N ALA A 177 -14.33 14.04 4.32
CA ALA A 177 -13.24 13.23 4.88
C ALA A 177 -12.76 13.70 6.28
N GLY A 178 -12.95 14.99 6.61
CA GLY A 178 -12.60 15.60 7.90
C GLY A 178 -13.70 15.59 8.96
N ILE A 179 -14.76 14.79 8.81
CA ILE A 179 -15.88 14.77 9.75
C ILE A 179 -15.44 14.34 11.16
N VAL A 180 -15.77 15.16 12.16
CA VAL A 180 -15.51 14.83 13.57
C VAL A 180 -16.56 13.81 14.02
N PRO A 181 -16.14 12.63 14.53
CA PRO A 181 -17.07 11.59 14.94
C PRO A 181 -17.90 12.06 16.13
N ASN A 182 -19.22 11.93 16.03
CA ASN A 182 -20.11 12.23 17.14
C ASN A 182 -20.27 11.02 18.07
N TYR A 183 -20.93 11.21 19.20
CA TYR A 183 -21.11 10.15 20.20
C TYR A 183 -21.82 8.90 19.65
N VAL A 184 -22.82 9.08 18.78
CA VAL A 184 -23.60 7.96 18.22
C VAL A 184 -22.73 7.13 17.26
N LEU A 185 -21.93 7.78 16.43
CA LEU A 185 -20.98 7.14 15.52
C LEU A 185 -19.91 6.34 16.28
N MET A 186 -19.50 6.80 17.47
CA MET A 186 -18.54 6.09 18.30
C MET A 186 -19.15 4.95 19.13
N GLN A 187 -20.40 5.10 19.59
CA GLN A 187 -21.00 4.12 20.51
C GLN A 187 -21.75 2.99 19.83
N ASP A 188 -22.33 3.22 18.66
CA ASP A 188 -22.97 2.14 17.92
C ASP A 188 -21.89 1.24 17.29
N PRO A 189 -21.79 -0.05 17.66
CA PRO A 189 -20.71 -0.91 17.19
C PRO A 189 -20.73 -1.13 15.67
N SER A 190 -21.91 -1.08 15.05
CA SER A 190 -22.04 -1.23 13.59
C SER A 190 -21.52 0.02 12.89
N TYR A 191 -21.96 1.21 13.29
CA TYR A 191 -21.46 2.46 12.68
C TYR A 191 -19.99 2.72 12.98
N ASN A 192 -19.53 2.43 14.20
CA ASN A 192 -18.12 2.60 14.55
C ASN A 192 -17.22 1.71 13.69
N SER A 193 -17.59 0.44 13.48
CA SER A 193 -16.80 -0.46 12.64
C SER A 193 -16.70 0.01 11.18
N ILE A 194 -17.75 0.68 10.67
CA ILE A 194 -17.80 1.22 9.32
C ILE A 194 -16.97 2.50 9.22
N TYR A 195 -17.01 3.35 10.25
CA TYR A 195 -16.17 4.53 10.32
C TYR A 195 -14.68 4.16 10.34
N GLU A 196 -14.29 3.17 11.15
CA GLU A 196 -12.91 2.66 11.17
C GLU A 196 -12.50 2.05 9.82
N ALA A 197 -13.38 1.30 9.16
CA ALA A 197 -13.14 0.76 7.83
C ALA A 197 -12.97 1.89 6.78
N TRP A 198 -13.78 2.94 6.87
CA TRP A 198 -13.67 4.10 6.00
C TRP A 198 -12.36 4.85 6.19
N ARG A 199 -11.95 5.09 7.44
CA ARG A 199 -10.65 5.71 7.75
C ARG A 199 -9.49 4.90 7.18
N ARG A 200 -9.53 3.57 7.26
CA ARG A 200 -8.47 2.71 6.68
C ARG A 200 -8.39 2.82 5.16
N LEU A 201 -9.53 2.94 4.46
CA LEU A 201 -9.51 3.17 3.00
C LEU A 201 -8.97 4.57 2.65
N LEU A 202 -9.33 5.60 3.41
CA LEU A 202 -8.79 6.95 3.21
C LEU A 202 -7.27 7.02 3.45
N GLU A 203 -6.78 6.29 4.46
CA GLU A 203 -5.35 6.19 4.74
C GLU A 203 -4.62 5.48 3.60
N GLU A 204 -5.20 4.40 3.04
CA GLU A 204 -4.63 3.70 1.88
C GLU A 204 -4.55 4.62 0.64
N ASP A 205 -5.57 5.41 0.38
CA ASP A 205 -5.59 6.39 -0.72
C ASP A 205 -4.49 7.45 -0.54
N ARG A 206 -4.34 7.98 0.67
CA ARG A 206 -3.25 8.91 1.00
C ARG A 206 -1.87 8.28 0.83
N VAL A 207 -1.72 7.02 1.25
CA VAL A 207 -0.48 6.25 1.05
C VAL A 207 -0.16 6.10 -0.44
N LEU A 208 -1.17 5.86 -1.27
CA LEU A 208 -1.01 5.79 -2.73
C LEU A 208 -0.59 7.14 -3.31
N ASP A 209 -1.19 8.26 -2.88
CA ASP A 209 -0.80 9.60 -3.29
C ASP A 209 0.65 9.93 -2.88
N ASP A 210 1.05 9.61 -1.65
CA ASP A 210 2.42 9.81 -1.18
C ASP A 210 3.41 8.94 -1.98
N LEU A 211 3.04 7.72 -2.36
CA LEU A 211 3.89 6.87 -3.20
C LEU A 211 4.17 7.46 -4.57
N TRP A 212 3.21 8.16 -5.16
CA TRP A 212 3.43 8.83 -6.44
C TRP A 212 4.55 9.87 -6.37
N ALA A 213 4.70 10.55 -5.22
CA ALA A 213 5.79 11.50 -5.01
C ALA A 213 7.16 10.83 -4.82
N TRP A 214 7.20 9.56 -4.38
CA TRP A 214 8.45 8.92 -3.91
C TRP A 214 8.76 7.53 -4.50
N GLN A 215 8.26 7.22 -5.69
CA GLN A 215 8.39 5.90 -6.34
C GLN A 215 9.84 5.37 -6.39
N ALA A 216 10.81 6.26 -6.57
CA ALA A 216 12.25 5.99 -6.57
C ALA A 216 12.79 5.36 -5.27
N GLU A 217 12.32 5.87 -4.13
CA GLU A 217 12.79 5.43 -2.82
C GLU A 217 12.18 4.08 -2.47
N THR A 218 10.89 3.88 -2.77
CA THR A 218 10.22 2.58 -2.58
C THR A 218 10.82 1.49 -3.49
N TRP A 219 11.24 1.83 -4.72
CA TRP A 219 11.96 0.89 -5.58
C TRP A 219 13.31 0.45 -5.00
N THR A 220 14.02 1.40 -4.38
CA THR A 220 15.29 1.09 -3.71
C THR A 220 15.06 0.17 -2.51
N ASP A 221 14.02 0.42 -1.71
CA ASP A 221 13.63 -0.45 -0.59
C ASP A 221 13.31 -1.87 -1.07
N PHE A 222 12.49 -2.00 -2.11
CA PHE A 222 12.19 -3.29 -2.74
C PHE A 222 13.47 -4.01 -3.19
N SER A 223 14.36 -3.31 -3.90
CA SER A 223 15.63 -3.87 -4.39
C SER A 223 16.53 -4.37 -3.26
N VAL A 224 16.59 -3.66 -2.14
CA VAL A 224 17.33 -4.09 -0.94
C VAL A 224 16.75 -5.39 -0.41
N LEU A 225 15.43 -5.46 -0.24
CA LEU A 225 14.75 -6.67 0.22
C LEU A 225 14.96 -7.85 -0.73
N SER A 226 14.89 -7.63 -2.05
CA SER A 226 15.16 -8.67 -3.05
C SER A 226 16.57 -9.25 -2.91
N VAL A 227 17.58 -8.40 -2.68
CA VAL A 227 18.96 -8.84 -2.47
C VAL A 227 19.12 -9.62 -1.17
N VAL A 228 18.52 -9.15 -0.07
CA VAL A 228 18.58 -9.86 1.22
C VAL A 228 17.90 -11.23 1.12
N LEU A 229 16.72 -11.31 0.51
CA LEU A 229 16.01 -12.57 0.30
C LEU A 229 16.82 -13.53 -0.56
N ALA A 230 17.36 -13.07 -1.70
CA ALA A 230 18.19 -13.89 -2.57
C ALA A 230 19.44 -14.44 -1.86
N LEU A 231 20.06 -13.66 -0.95
CA LEU A 231 21.18 -14.14 -0.13
C LEU A 231 20.74 -15.15 0.92
N SER A 232 19.60 -14.91 1.58
CA SER A 232 19.04 -15.80 2.62
C SER A 232 18.63 -17.19 2.11
N GLU A 233 18.52 -17.33 0.78
CA GLU A 233 18.11 -18.57 0.10
C GLU A 233 19.30 -19.36 -0.46
N LEU A 234 20.52 -18.84 -0.30
CA LEU A 234 21.70 -19.64 -0.59
C LEU A 234 21.82 -20.72 0.49
N GLU A 235 21.96 -21.97 0.05
CA GLU A 235 22.03 -23.15 0.95
C GLU A 235 23.15 -23.04 2.01
N GLU A 236 24.21 -22.31 1.69
CA GLU A 236 25.36 -22.08 2.57
C GLU A 236 25.28 -20.81 3.42
N ALA A 237 24.25 -19.98 3.23
CA ALA A 237 24.11 -18.71 3.93
C ALA A 237 23.46 -18.90 5.29
N GLU A 238 24.16 -18.42 6.32
CA GLU A 238 23.64 -18.27 7.68
C GLU A 238 23.54 -16.79 8.01
N LEU A 239 22.37 -16.34 8.48
CA LEU A 239 22.21 -14.99 8.99
C LEU A 239 22.88 -14.87 10.36
N ILE A 240 23.94 -14.07 10.47
CA ILE A 240 24.72 -13.90 11.70
C ILE A 240 24.24 -12.69 12.50
N ALA A 241 23.86 -11.61 11.81
CA ALA A 241 23.38 -10.39 12.42
C ALA A 241 22.39 -9.67 11.53
N GLN A 242 21.45 -8.99 12.15
CA GLN A 242 20.47 -8.12 11.51
C GLN A 242 20.34 -6.85 12.35
N SER A 243 20.36 -5.70 11.69
CA SER A 243 20.08 -4.44 12.38
C SER A 243 18.61 -4.32 12.72
N PRO A 244 18.23 -3.67 13.83
CA PRO A 244 16.84 -3.38 14.13
C PRO A 244 16.18 -2.65 12.96
N ILE A 245 15.06 -3.18 12.47
CA ILE A 245 14.25 -2.57 11.42
C ILE A 245 13.07 -1.89 12.10
N VAL A 246 12.99 -0.56 11.99
CA VAL A 246 11.89 0.24 12.51
C VAL A 246 10.89 0.48 11.40
N TRP A 247 9.75 -0.20 11.46
CA TRP A 247 8.64 -0.01 10.53
C TRP A 247 7.89 1.29 10.78
N ARG A 248 7.51 2.00 9.71
CA ARG A 248 6.69 3.22 9.77
C ARG A 248 5.32 2.95 9.16
N SER A 249 4.27 3.41 9.84
CA SER A 249 2.90 3.32 9.34
C SER A 249 2.64 4.23 8.14
N GLU A 250 3.38 5.34 8.04
CA GLU A 250 3.35 6.29 6.92
C GLU A 250 4.78 6.43 6.36
N ALA A 251 4.89 6.53 5.02
CA ALA A 251 6.16 6.76 4.38
C ALA A 251 6.67 8.17 4.69
N SER A 252 7.93 8.29 5.12
CA SER A 252 8.61 9.59 5.23
C SER A 252 9.64 9.70 4.12
N LEU A 253 9.46 10.67 3.22
CA LEU A 253 10.31 10.82 2.02
C LEU A 253 10.39 9.50 1.21
N GLY A 254 9.28 8.76 1.12
CA GLY A 254 9.21 7.48 0.41
C GLY A 254 9.75 6.26 1.12
N ARG A 255 10.23 6.42 2.36
CA ARG A 255 10.84 5.34 3.14
C ARG A 255 9.84 4.77 4.13
N TRP A 256 9.69 3.46 4.07
CA TRP A 256 8.76 2.70 4.92
C TRP A 256 9.42 2.13 6.16
N PHE A 257 10.74 1.98 6.14
CA PHE A 257 11.48 1.51 7.29
C PHE A 257 12.79 2.26 7.45
N GLU A 258 13.23 2.34 8.70
CA GLU A 258 14.57 2.76 9.07
C GLU A 258 15.35 1.57 9.60
N GLN A 259 16.66 1.59 9.38
CA GLN A 259 17.55 0.53 9.82
C GLN A 259 18.94 1.10 10.07
N ASP A 260 19.64 0.50 11.03
CA ASP A 260 21.08 0.71 11.17
C ASP A 260 21.85 -0.12 10.12
N ARG A 261 23.13 0.19 9.90
CA ARG A 261 23.93 -0.45 8.84
C ARG A 261 24.95 -1.41 9.44
N PRO A 262 25.05 -2.65 8.94
CA PRO A 262 24.36 -3.25 7.77
C PRO A 262 22.93 -3.75 8.07
N ILE A 263 22.06 -3.88 7.04
CA ILE A 263 20.69 -4.44 7.23
C ILE A 263 20.76 -5.89 7.71
N ALA A 264 21.59 -6.68 7.03
CA ALA A 264 21.78 -8.09 7.27
C ALA A 264 23.23 -8.48 6.99
N VAL A 265 23.75 -9.41 7.78
CA VAL A 265 25.08 -9.98 7.65
C VAL A 265 24.93 -11.48 7.49
N PHE A 266 25.36 -11.99 6.34
CA PHE A 266 25.34 -13.40 6.02
C PHE A 266 26.75 -13.98 6.10
N TRP A 267 26.90 -15.13 6.75
CA TRP A 267 28.10 -15.96 6.66
C TRP A 267 27.86 -17.10 5.69
N LEU A 268 28.75 -17.23 4.72
CA LEU A 268 28.70 -18.24 3.67
C LEU A 268 29.66 -19.36 4.04
N LYS A 269 29.14 -20.42 4.66
CA LYS A 269 29.93 -21.48 5.32
C LYS A 269 30.94 -22.13 4.40
N ASN A 270 30.52 -22.43 3.17
CA ASN A 270 31.35 -23.16 2.21
C ASN A 270 32.54 -22.33 1.71
N THR A 271 32.42 -21.00 1.67
CA THR A 271 33.47 -20.11 1.15
C THR A 271 34.23 -19.36 2.23
N GLY A 272 33.79 -19.41 3.49
CA GLY A 272 34.40 -18.65 4.59
C GLY A 272 34.20 -17.13 4.45
N ARG A 273 33.20 -16.69 3.67
CA ARG A 273 32.97 -15.26 3.37
C ARG A 273 31.84 -14.68 4.20
N ILE A 274 31.99 -13.42 4.58
CA ILE A 274 30.96 -12.60 5.20
C ILE A 274 30.44 -11.61 4.17
N VAL A 275 29.12 -11.58 3.97
CA VAL A 275 28.43 -10.63 3.09
C VAL A 275 27.56 -9.71 3.94
N GLU A 276 27.94 -8.44 3.99
CA GLU A 276 27.14 -7.39 4.60
C GLU A 276 26.33 -6.68 3.52
N VAL A 277 25.00 -6.61 3.70
CA VAL A 277 24.13 -5.81 2.85
C VAL A 277 24.03 -4.40 3.45
N GLN A 278 24.40 -3.39 2.68
CA GLN A 278 24.39 -1.99 3.12
C GLN A 278 23.51 -1.16 2.19
N SER A 279 22.51 -0.47 2.76
CA SER A 279 21.64 0.44 2.03
C SER A 279 21.77 1.87 2.54
N ARG A 280 21.82 2.81 1.59
CA ARG A 280 21.88 4.26 1.75
C ARG A 280 22.82 4.72 2.88
N PRO A 281 24.13 4.42 2.84
CA PRO A 281 25.12 4.95 3.80
C PRO A 281 25.02 6.47 3.97
N GLU A 282 25.00 6.95 5.21
CA GLU A 282 25.03 8.38 5.57
C GLU A 282 26.39 8.98 5.22
N ALA A 283 27.45 8.22 5.51
CA ALA A 283 28.82 8.53 5.13
C ALA A 283 29.36 7.39 4.25
N PRO A 284 29.01 7.35 2.95
CA PRO A 284 29.59 6.37 2.03
C PRO A 284 31.10 6.53 1.97
N GLY A 285 31.82 5.41 1.93
CA GLY A 285 33.24 5.42 1.60
C GLY A 285 33.47 6.04 0.21
N ARG A 286 34.66 6.59 -0.03
CA ARG A 286 34.99 7.33 -1.26
C ARG A 286 34.63 6.56 -2.54
N MET A 287 34.93 5.26 -2.61
CA MET A 287 34.65 4.44 -3.78
C MET A 287 33.15 4.34 -4.06
N LEU A 288 32.34 4.08 -3.03
CA LEU A 288 30.88 4.00 -3.15
C LEU A 288 30.26 5.38 -3.49
N ALA A 289 30.80 6.46 -2.94
CA ALA A 289 30.37 7.81 -3.31
C ALA A 289 30.63 8.10 -4.80
N LEU A 290 31.75 7.62 -5.35
CA LEU A 290 32.09 7.80 -6.78
C LEU A 290 31.22 6.97 -7.72
N THR A 291 30.72 5.80 -7.28
CA THR A 291 29.78 4.99 -8.08
C THR A 291 28.37 5.56 -8.08
N ARG A 292 28.00 6.37 -7.07
CA ARG A 292 26.62 6.84 -6.84
C ARG A 292 25.62 5.69 -6.66
N ALA A 293 26.07 4.54 -6.20
CA ALA A 293 25.19 3.43 -5.87
C ALA A 293 24.58 3.66 -4.47
N HIS A 294 23.26 3.48 -4.38
CA HIS A 294 22.53 3.62 -3.12
C HIS A 294 22.60 2.36 -2.26
N VAL A 295 22.94 1.22 -2.86
CA VAL A 295 23.05 -0.07 -2.18
C VAL A 295 24.43 -0.64 -2.47
N SER A 296 24.99 -1.40 -1.53
CA SER A 296 26.24 -2.12 -1.76
C SER A 296 26.32 -3.40 -0.95
N LEU A 297 27.05 -4.37 -1.48
CA LEU A 297 27.42 -5.58 -0.76
C LEU A 297 28.89 -5.48 -0.40
N ARG A 298 29.22 -5.61 0.87
CA ARG A 298 30.60 -5.72 1.34
C ARG A 298 30.90 -7.19 1.61
N ILE A 299 31.88 -7.73 0.91
CA ILE A 299 32.27 -9.13 0.97
C ILE A 299 33.66 -9.20 1.60
N SER A 300 33.78 -9.84 2.75
CA SER A 300 35.02 -10.04 3.49
C SER A 300 35.33 -11.53 3.57
N ASP A 301 36.61 -11.89 3.49
CA ASP A 301 37.09 -13.28 3.61
C ASP A 301 37.70 -13.45 5.00
N ILE A 302 37.17 -14.40 5.80
CA ILE A 302 37.61 -14.62 7.18
C ILE A 302 39.05 -15.15 7.21
N ASP A 303 39.39 -16.05 6.29
CA ASP A 303 40.63 -16.81 6.34
C ASP A 303 41.79 -16.09 5.62
N ARG A 304 41.49 -15.32 4.56
CA ARG A 304 42.52 -14.73 3.70
C ARG A 304 42.99 -13.34 4.14
N GLY A 305 42.35 -12.71 5.13
CA GLY A 305 42.76 -11.40 5.67
C GLY A 305 42.92 -10.29 4.62
N GLY A 306 42.31 -10.46 3.44
CA GLY A 306 42.49 -9.58 2.29
C GLY A 306 41.63 -8.31 2.39
N MET A 307 41.90 -7.35 1.50
CA MET A 307 41.03 -6.17 1.39
C MET A 307 39.58 -6.60 1.09
N PRO A 308 38.60 -6.00 1.78
CA PRO A 308 37.20 -6.30 1.52
C PRO A 308 36.86 -5.93 0.08
N ARG A 309 36.02 -6.76 -0.53
CA ARG A 309 35.45 -6.47 -1.84
C ARG A 309 34.13 -5.76 -1.66
N ARG A 310 33.82 -4.86 -2.59
CA ARG A 310 32.53 -4.19 -2.64
C ARG A 310 31.88 -4.40 -4.00
N VAL A 311 30.58 -4.70 -3.96
CA VAL A 311 29.70 -4.69 -5.12
C VAL A 311 28.85 -3.44 -5.04
N ALA A 312 28.87 -2.61 -6.08
CA ALA A 312 27.96 -1.48 -6.20
C ALA A 312 26.61 -1.95 -6.74
N VAL A 313 25.51 -1.62 -6.05
CA VAL A 313 24.16 -1.97 -6.49
C VAL A 313 23.40 -0.69 -6.81
N TRP A 314 23.13 -0.47 -8.10
CA TRP A 314 22.36 0.66 -8.60
C TRP A 314 20.89 0.30 -8.69
N THR A 315 20.06 1.19 -8.15
CA THR A 315 18.60 1.14 -8.22
C THR A 315 18.15 2.39 -8.96
N PRO A 316 18.15 2.40 -10.31
CA PRO A 316 17.81 3.59 -11.08
C PRO A 316 16.45 4.14 -10.64
N HIS A 317 16.41 5.44 -10.35
CA HIS A 317 15.21 6.12 -9.88
C HIS A 317 14.26 6.52 -11.02
N THR A 318 14.60 6.16 -12.26
CA THR A 318 13.70 6.28 -13.40
C THR A 318 12.68 5.14 -13.35
N MET A 319 11.41 5.51 -13.20
CA MET A 319 10.28 4.57 -13.29
C MET A 319 9.87 4.30 -14.74
N ALA A 320 10.62 4.83 -15.71
CA ALA A 320 10.50 4.43 -17.10
C ALA A 320 11.53 3.34 -17.40
N ARG A 321 11.16 2.41 -18.27
CA ARG A 321 12.06 1.37 -18.76
C ARG A 321 13.31 2.02 -19.38
N ILE A 322 14.47 1.59 -18.89
CA ILE A 322 15.77 2.00 -19.43
C ILE A 322 16.24 0.99 -20.47
N ASP A 323 17.13 1.44 -21.35
CA ASP A 323 17.97 0.53 -22.14
C ASP A 323 18.97 -0.13 -21.19
N LEU A 324 18.70 -1.39 -20.82
CA LEU A 324 19.50 -2.11 -19.86
C LEU A 324 20.90 -2.41 -20.39
N ASN A 325 21.06 -2.61 -21.71
CA ASN A 325 22.35 -2.84 -22.34
C ASN A 325 23.25 -1.59 -22.27
N ASP A 326 22.71 -0.41 -22.62
CA ASP A 326 23.45 0.86 -22.47
C ASP A 326 23.82 1.10 -21.00
N ALA A 327 22.86 0.85 -20.09
CA ALA A 327 23.05 1.06 -18.66
C ALA A 327 24.20 0.20 -18.08
N VAL A 328 24.26 -1.10 -18.40
CA VAL A 328 25.35 -1.96 -17.91
C VAL A 328 26.71 -1.57 -18.50
N VAL A 329 26.76 -1.11 -19.75
CA VAL A 329 28.01 -0.65 -20.39
C VAL A 329 28.53 0.61 -19.69
N ARG A 330 27.66 1.62 -19.51
CA ARG A 330 28.02 2.88 -18.86
C ARG A 330 28.37 2.72 -17.39
N ALA A 331 27.67 1.85 -16.66
CA ALA A 331 28.02 1.52 -15.29
C ALA A 331 29.38 0.83 -15.21
N ASN A 332 29.69 -0.07 -16.15
CA ASN A 332 30.99 -0.74 -16.20
C ASN A 332 32.14 0.20 -16.58
N GLU A 333 31.89 1.15 -17.48
CA GLU A 333 32.80 2.28 -17.75
C GLU A 333 33.10 3.06 -16.48
N ARG A 334 32.06 3.39 -15.72
CA ARG A 334 32.21 4.08 -14.44
C ARG A 334 33.06 3.28 -13.47
N LEU A 335 32.89 1.96 -13.39
CA LEU A 335 33.73 1.10 -12.56
C LEU A 335 35.20 1.13 -12.97
N VAL A 336 35.50 1.15 -14.27
CA VAL A 336 36.88 1.28 -14.78
C VAL A 336 37.48 2.62 -14.40
N GLU A 337 36.75 3.72 -14.60
CA GLU A 337 37.20 5.07 -14.28
C GLU A 337 37.59 5.25 -12.82
N ILE A 338 36.91 4.55 -11.90
CA ILE A 338 37.14 4.71 -10.47
C ILE A 338 38.22 3.79 -9.90
N GLN A 339 38.69 2.79 -10.65
CA GLN A 339 39.73 1.85 -10.18
C GLN A 339 40.96 2.55 -9.58
N PRO A 340 41.50 3.65 -10.15
CA PRO A 340 42.67 4.33 -9.60
C PRO A 340 42.48 4.91 -8.19
N PHE A 341 41.24 5.06 -7.72
CA PHE A 341 40.94 5.63 -6.40
C PHE A 341 40.77 4.57 -5.30
N GLY A 342 40.79 3.28 -5.65
CA GLY A 342 40.64 2.17 -4.69
C GLY A 342 41.90 1.95 -3.87
N GLN A 343 41.89 2.34 -2.59
CA GLN A 343 43.03 2.16 -1.68
C GLN A 343 42.76 1.20 -0.52
N THR A 344 41.50 1.10 -0.06
CA THR A 344 41.13 0.34 1.16
C THR A 344 40.14 -0.79 0.88
N GLU A 345 39.57 -0.84 -0.32
CA GLU A 345 38.61 -1.85 -0.75
C GLU A 345 38.68 -2.04 -2.27
N VAL A 346 38.28 -3.22 -2.73
CA VAL A 346 38.26 -3.58 -4.17
C VAL A 346 36.82 -3.50 -4.66
N LEU A 347 36.53 -2.56 -5.57
CA LEU A 347 35.20 -2.39 -6.15
C LEU A 347 35.28 -2.61 -7.66
N ARG A 348 35.10 -3.85 -8.11
CA ARG A 348 35.21 -4.27 -9.52
C ARG A 348 33.89 -4.76 -10.12
N ASN A 349 32.91 -5.01 -9.28
CA ASN A 349 31.68 -5.67 -9.64
C ASN A 349 30.50 -4.77 -9.30
N GLY A 350 29.45 -4.86 -10.11
CA GLY A 350 28.23 -4.11 -9.86
C GLY A 350 26.99 -4.79 -10.40
N LEU A 351 25.85 -4.33 -9.89
CA LEU A 351 24.53 -4.87 -10.19
C LEU A 351 23.57 -3.70 -10.44
N ILE A 352 22.80 -3.74 -11.52
CA ILE A 352 21.71 -2.80 -11.79
C ILE A 352 20.39 -3.54 -11.59
N LEU A 353 19.51 -3.02 -10.74
CA LEU A 353 18.16 -3.51 -10.52
C LEU A 353 17.16 -2.46 -11.00
N THR A 354 16.41 -2.76 -12.06
CA THR A 354 15.45 -1.84 -12.68
C THR A 354 14.08 -2.49 -12.85
N PRO A 355 12.98 -1.72 -12.86
CA PRO A 355 11.66 -2.27 -13.19
C PRO A 355 11.62 -2.83 -14.62
N SER A 356 10.99 -3.99 -14.82
CA SER A 356 10.94 -4.66 -16.13
C SER A 356 9.80 -4.18 -17.04
N HIS A 357 8.72 -3.64 -16.46
CA HIS A 357 7.52 -3.21 -17.20
C HIS A 357 6.92 -4.32 -18.09
N GLY A 358 6.76 -5.53 -17.54
CA GLY A 358 6.18 -6.68 -18.24
C GLY A 358 7.16 -7.48 -19.08
N GLN A 359 8.44 -7.08 -19.13
CA GLN A 359 9.45 -7.77 -19.93
C GLN A 359 10.73 -7.96 -19.13
N PHE A 360 10.86 -9.14 -18.53
CA PHE A 360 12.09 -9.57 -17.88
C PHE A 360 13.27 -9.53 -18.86
N GLU A 361 14.41 -9.03 -18.38
CA GLU A 361 15.62 -8.87 -19.18
C GLU A 361 16.84 -8.98 -18.27
N THR A 362 17.89 -9.63 -18.76
CA THR A 362 19.21 -9.62 -18.12
C THR A 362 20.28 -9.24 -19.12
N CYS A 363 21.21 -8.40 -18.68
CA CYS A 363 22.35 -7.95 -19.49
C CYS A 363 23.63 -8.06 -18.69
N LEU A 364 24.76 -8.20 -19.39
CA LEU A 364 26.08 -8.30 -18.78
C LEU A 364 27.06 -7.45 -19.57
N SER A 365 27.82 -6.61 -18.86
CA SER A 365 29.01 -5.96 -19.40
C SER A 365 30.25 -6.43 -18.65
N ARG A 366 31.28 -6.85 -19.38
CA ARG A 366 32.57 -7.27 -18.81
C ARG A 366 33.71 -6.56 -19.52
N LYS A 367 34.65 -6.02 -18.74
CA LYS A 367 35.95 -5.50 -19.20
C LYS A 367 37.06 -6.29 -18.53
N ALA A 368 38.33 -5.95 -18.79
CA ALA A 368 39.49 -6.74 -18.37
C ALA A 368 39.51 -7.09 -16.86
N SER A 369 39.03 -6.18 -16.00
CA SER A 369 39.03 -6.36 -14.54
C SER A 369 37.71 -6.02 -13.87
N THR A 370 36.67 -5.66 -14.62
CA THR A 370 35.38 -5.19 -14.07
C THR A 370 34.19 -5.87 -14.74
N ARG A 371 33.10 -6.01 -13.99
CA ARG A 371 31.88 -6.68 -14.42
C ARG A 371 30.65 -5.95 -13.87
N VAL A 372 29.64 -5.75 -14.72
CA VAL A 372 28.33 -5.26 -14.28
C VAL A 372 27.24 -6.13 -14.87
N ASP A 373 26.36 -6.64 -14.01
CA ASP A 373 25.15 -7.36 -14.39
C ASP A 373 23.95 -6.43 -14.24
N GLY A 374 23.02 -6.50 -15.18
CA GLY A 374 21.76 -5.78 -15.16
C GLY A 374 20.61 -6.76 -15.11
N ILE A 375 19.64 -6.50 -14.24
CA ILE A 375 18.44 -7.32 -14.07
C ILE A 375 17.23 -6.39 -14.09
N ALA A 376 16.34 -6.61 -15.05
CA ALA A 376 15.02 -6.00 -15.10
C ALA A 376 14.00 -6.98 -14.50
N LEU A 377 13.40 -6.62 -13.36
CA LEU A 377 12.48 -7.50 -12.62
C LEU A 377 11.14 -6.84 -12.27
N GLU A 378 10.15 -7.66 -11.93
CA GLU A 378 8.84 -7.24 -11.42
C GLU A 378 8.69 -7.53 -9.93
N ALA A 379 7.64 -6.99 -9.32
CA ALA A 379 7.32 -7.18 -7.92
C ALA A 379 6.32 -8.33 -7.66
N SER A 380 5.85 -9.01 -8.71
CA SER A 380 5.02 -10.22 -8.62
C SER A 380 5.16 -11.09 -9.86
N GLY A 381 4.53 -12.27 -9.82
CA GLY A 381 4.43 -13.16 -10.96
C GLY A 381 5.76 -13.76 -11.39
N GLU A 382 5.79 -14.20 -12.64
CA GLU A 382 6.96 -14.83 -13.26
C GLU A 382 8.16 -13.86 -13.33
N GLY A 383 7.92 -12.56 -13.50
CA GLY A 383 8.97 -11.54 -13.53
C GLY A 383 9.68 -11.35 -12.19
N LEU A 384 8.97 -11.54 -11.06
CA LEU A 384 9.58 -11.55 -9.72
C LEU A 384 10.48 -12.78 -9.56
N ARG A 385 9.94 -13.97 -9.88
CA ARG A 385 10.65 -15.24 -9.76
C ARG A 385 11.95 -15.24 -10.56
N GLN A 386 11.87 -14.87 -11.85
CA GLN A 386 13.04 -14.76 -12.74
C GLN A 386 14.04 -13.71 -12.24
N GLY A 387 13.54 -12.59 -11.69
CA GLY A 387 14.37 -11.56 -11.06
C GLY A 387 15.17 -12.08 -9.87
N LEU A 388 14.50 -12.75 -8.93
CA LEU A 388 15.16 -13.35 -7.76
C LEU A 388 16.16 -14.43 -8.16
N ASP A 389 15.81 -15.30 -9.11
CA ASP A 389 16.73 -16.31 -9.67
C ASP A 389 17.99 -15.66 -10.26
N ALA A 390 17.84 -14.56 -11.00
CA ALA A 390 18.97 -13.82 -11.58
C ALA A 390 19.83 -13.14 -10.49
N ILE A 391 19.22 -12.60 -9.43
CA ILE A 391 19.96 -12.02 -8.29
C ILE A 391 20.75 -13.11 -7.56
N ARG A 392 20.14 -14.29 -7.32
CA ARG A 392 20.83 -15.46 -6.73
C ARG A 392 22.00 -15.91 -7.60
N ALA A 393 21.80 -16.00 -8.92
CA ALA A 393 22.85 -16.38 -9.87
C ALA A 393 24.02 -15.38 -9.86
N PHE A 394 23.71 -14.08 -9.82
CA PHE A 394 24.71 -13.02 -9.66
C PHE A 394 25.48 -13.17 -8.35
N ALA A 395 24.77 -13.26 -7.21
CA ALA A 395 25.36 -13.41 -5.89
C ALA A 395 26.31 -14.61 -5.85
N ARG A 396 25.88 -15.79 -6.33
CA ARG A 396 26.75 -16.98 -6.45
C ARG A 396 27.99 -16.69 -7.28
N SER A 397 27.84 -16.03 -8.44
CA SER A 397 28.99 -15.75 -9.30
C SER A 397 30.04 -14.84 -8.64
N GLU A 398 29.63 -13.92 -7.77
CA GLU A 398 30.51 -13.04 -7.01
C GLU A 398 31.10 -13.74 -5.78
N ILE A 399 30.28 -14.52 -5.09
CA ILE A 399 30.62 -15.31 -3.91
C ILE A 399 31.62 -16.43 -4.23
N TYR A 400 31.55 -17.03 -5.42
CA TYR A 400 32.49 -18.07 -5.84
C TYR A 400 33.58 -17.56 -6.79
N ALA A 401 33.58 -16.28 -7.15
CA ALA A 401 34.69 -15.71 -7.90
C ALA A 401 36.00 -15.88 -7.11
N THR A 402 36.90 -16.70 -7.66
CA THR A 402 38.29 -16.80 -7.20
C THR A 402 38.92 -15.42 -7.32
N THR A 403 39.61 -14.96 -6.25
CA THR A 403 40.52 -13.82 -6.38
C THR A 403 41.52 -14.17 -7.50
N PRO A 404 41.77 -13.29 -8.49
CA PRO A 404 42.98 -13.42 -9.28
C PRO A 404 44.22 -13.34 -8.38
#